data_AF-A0A015NJX7-F1
#
_entry.id   AF-A0A015NJX7-F1
#
_cell.length_a   1.000
_cell.length_b   1.000
_cell.length_c   1.000
_cell.angle_alpha   90.00
_cell.angle_beta   90.00
_cell.angle_gamma   90.00
#
_symmetry.space_group_name_H-M   'P 1'
#
loop_
_entity.id
_entity.type
_entity.pdbx_description
1 polymer ?
#
loop_
_entity_poly.entity_id
_entity_poly.type
_entity_poly.pdbx_seq_one_letter_code
_entity_poly.pdbx_strand_id
1 'polypeptide(L)'
;MIASESDRCRVATYINRNLESGDPPICYMRDVKQFGFDHIIIIGKRYCGLLFLDCFGRVFDWDSMSDVLWPLGDYWNLTTKESRTSSIVWGLEFDGTIVEFEDGM
;
A
#
# COMPACT_ATOMS: atom_id res chain seq x y z
N MET A 1 0.68 -6.68 16.25
CA MET A 1 1.09 -7.76 15.31
C MET A 1 -0.14 -8.12 14.48
N ILE A 2 -0.09 -8.01 13.16
CA ILE A 2 -1.18 -8.46 12.28
C ILE A 2 -1.05 -9.99 12.21
N ALA A 3 -1.69 -10.69 13.14
CA ALA A 3 -1.53 -12.13 13.29
C ALA A 3 -2.67 -12.91 12.61
N SER A 4 -3.81 -12.27 12.38
CA SER A 4 -5.03 -12.91 11.88
C SER A 4 -5.64 -12.16 10.71
N GLU A 5 -6.47 -12.87 9.93
CA GLU A 5 -7.33 -12.27 8.90
C GLU A 5 -8.21 -11.16 9.47
N SER A 6 -8.74 -11.35 10.69
CA SER A 6 -9.52 -10.32 11.40
C SER A 6 -8.71 -9.06 11.67
N ASP A 7 -7.44 -9.18 12.06
CA ASP A 7 -6.56 -8.01 12.22
C ASP A 7 -6.36 -7.29 10.89
N ARG A 8 -6.13 -8.02 9.79
CA ARG A 8 -5.97 -7.44 8.45
C ARG A 8 -7.21 -6.66 8.02
N CYS A 9 -8.39 -7.24 8.18
CA CYS A 9 -9.66 -6.58 7.88
C CYS A 9 -9.85 -5.32 8.73
N ARG A 10 -9.57 -5.39 10.04
CA ARG A 10 -9.66 -4.22 10.93
C ARG A 10 -8.74 -3.08 10.47
N VAL A 11 -7.51 -3.39 10.06
CA VAL A 11 -6.57 -2.40 9.54
C VAL A 11 -7.07 -1.80 8.23
N ALA A 12 -7.53 -2.61 7.29
CA ALA A 12 -8.05 -2.11 6.02
C ALA A 12 -9.29 -1.23 6.20
N THR A 13 -10.24 -1.63 7.07
CA THR A 13 -11.39 -0.80 7.44
C THR A 13 -10.97 0.53 8.07
N TYR A 14 -9.95 0.52 8.94
CA TYR A 14 -9.43 1.74 9.55
C TYR A 14 -8.93 2.74 8.49
N ILE A 15 -8.32 2.21 7.42
CA ILE A 15 -7.74 2.99 6.32
C ILE A 15 -8.78 3.25 5.20
N ASN A 16 -10.04 2.90 5.45
CA ASN A 16 -11.14 3.02 4.49
C ASN A 16 -10.83 2.34 3.14
N ARG A 17 -10.27 1.14 3.21
CA ARG A 17 -9.99 0.28 2.06
C ARG A 17 -10.70 -1.06 2.21
N ASN A 18 -11.26 -1.55 1.10
CA ASN A 18 -11.85 -2.88 1.01
C ASN A 18 -10.79 -3.88 0.55
N LEU A 19 -10.70 -5.01 1.25
CA LEU A 19 -9.88 -6.14 0.83
C LEU A 19 -10.71 -7.14 0.03
N GLU A 20 -10.09 -7.78 -0.94
CA GLU A 20 -10.62 -8.95 -1.61
C GLU A 20 -10.18 -10.23 -0.89
N SER A 21 -11.00 -11.28 -1.01
CA SER A 21 -10.65 -12.61 -0.53
C SER A 21 -9.56 -13.25 -1.39
N GLY A 22 -8.74 -14.08 -0.75
CA GLY A 22 -7.70 -14.87 -1.42
C GLY A 22 -6.35 -14.17 -1.47
N ASP A 23 -5.36 -14.88 -2.01
CA ASP A 23 -3.99 -14.40 -2.06
C ASP A 23 -3.76 -13.44 -3.24
N PRO A 24 -2.91 -12.42 -3.08
CA PRO A 24 -2.49 -11.58 -4.21
C PRO A 24 -1.74 -12.40 -5.26
N PRO A 25 -1.92 -12.10 -6.56
CA PRO A 25 -1.11 -12.65 -7.64
C PRO A 25 0.39 -12.43 -7.42
N ILE A 26 1.21 -13.44 -7.71
CA ILE A 26 2.68 -13.36 -7.56
C ILE A 26 3.29 -12.23 -8.42
N CYS A 27 2.66 -11.85 -9.54
CA CYS A 27 3.14 -10.75 -10.38
C CYS A 27 3.17 -9.42 -9.61
N TYR A 28 2.24 -9.18 -8.70
CA TYR A 28 2.17 -7.94 -7.91
C TYR A 28 3.44 -7.73 -7.07
N MET A 29 4.08 -8.81 -6.62
CA MET A 29 5.31 -8.74 -5.83
C MET A 29 6.50 -8.31 -6.70
N ARG A 30 6.49 -8.64 -8.01
CA ARG A 30 7.49 -8.09 -8.94
C ARG A 30 7.27 -6.60 -9.15
N ASP A 31 6.03 -6.18 -9.28
CA ASP A 31 5.68 -4.79 -9.54
C ASP A 31 6.02 -3.91 -8.33
N VAL A 32 5.63 -4.33 -7.12
CA VAL A 32 6.03 -3.63 -5.88
C VAL A 32 7.55 -3.61 -5.68
N LYS A 33 8.28 -4.64 -6.12
CA LYS A 33 9.74 -4.64 -6.06
C LYS A 33 10.38 -3.55 -6.92
N GLN A 34 9.73 -3.13 -8.01
CA GLN A 34 10.23 -2.04 -8.86
C GLN A 34 10.25 -0.70 -8.12
N PHE A 35 9.40 -0.53 -7.09
CA PHE A 35 9.44 0.61 -6.18
C PHE A 35 10.54 0.52 -5.09
N GLY A 36 11.43 -0.48 -5.18
CA GLY A 36 12.56 -0.62 -4.26
C GLY A 36 12.27 -1.37 -2.95
N PHE A 37 11.11 -2.03 -2.83
CA PHE A 37 10.79 -2.82 -1.65
C PHE A 37 11.34 -4.25 -1.79
N ASP A 38 12.31 -4.60 -0.94
CA ASP A 38 12.82 -5.98 -0.84
C ASP A 38 11.99 -6.85 0.10
N HIS A 39 11.38 -6.25 1.12
CA HIS A 39 10.61 -6.94 2.14
C HIS A 39 9.34 -6.15 2.50
N ILE A 40 8.19 -6.81 2.38
CA ILE A 40 6.89 -6.24 2.70
C ILE A 40 6.07 -7.22 3.56
N ILE A 41 5.14 -6.69 4.34
CA ILE A 41 4.14 -7.45 5.08
C ILE A 41 2.78 -7.17 4.42
N ILE A 42 2.22 -8.18 3.76
CA ILE A 42 0.95 -8.05 3.06
C ILE A 42 -0.19 -7.91 4.08
N ILE A 43 -0.95 -6.81 3.98
CA ILE A 43 -2.21 -6.65 4.69
C ILE A 43 -3.31 -7.39 3.93
N GLY A 44 -3.39 -7.20 2.62
CA GLY A 44 -4.32 -7.96 1.78
C GLY A 44 -4.39 -7.48 0.35
N LYS A 45 -5.07 -8.27 -0.48
CA LYS A 45 -5.35 -7.95 -1.87
C LYS A 45 -6.46 -6.89 -1.96
N ARG A 46 -6.38 -5.99 -2.93
CA ARG A 46 -7.49 -5.13 -3.37
C ARG A 46 -7.87 -5.45 -4.83
N TYR A 47 -9.00 -4.92 -5.27
CA TYR A 47 -9.33 -4.92 -6.70
C TYR A 47 -8.23 -4.21 -7.48
N CYS A 48 -7.56 -4.94 -8.37
CA CYS A 48 -6.39 -4.48 -9.12
C CYS A 48 -5.32 -3.82 -8.23
N GLY A 49 -5.03 -4.39 -7.06
CA GLY A 49 -4.06 -3.75 -6.16
C GLY A 49 -3.64 -4.58 -4.95
N LEU A 50 -2.74 -4.00 -4.18
CA LEU A 50 -2.15 -4.61 -2.99
C LEU A 50 -2.01 -3.60 -1.87
N LEU A 51 -2.55 -3.92 -0.70
CA LEU A 51 -2.34 -3.16 0.53
C LEU A 51 -1.26 -3.86 1.36
N PHE A 52 -0.19 -3.15 1.70
CA PHE A 52 0.93 -3.72 2.44
C PHE A 52 1.60 -2.71 3.38
N LEU A 53 2.42 -3.25 4.27
CA LEU A 53 3.33 -2.51 5.13
C LEU A 53 4.77 -2.77 4.70
N ASP A 54 5.62 -1.76 4.85
CA ASP A 54 7.06 -2.00 4.87
C ASP A 54 7.57 -2.40 6.27
N CYS A 55 8.87 -2.63 6.39
CA CYS A 55 9.51 -3.01 7.65
C CYS A 55 9.48 -1.90 8.72
N PHE A 56 9.22 -0.66 8.33
CA PHE A 56 9.11 0.49 9.24
C PHE A 56 7.66 0.70 9.72
N GLY A 57 6.70 -0.04 9.16
CA GLY A 57 5.29 0.10 9.48
C GLY A 57 4.59 1.20 8.68
N ARG A 58 5.19 1.71 7.61
CA ARG A 58 4.51 2.60 6.64
C ARG A 58 3.53 1.76 5.83
N VAL A 59 2.29 2.25 5.71
CA VAL A 59 1.25 1.62 4.91
C VAL A 59 1.29 2.17 3.50
N PHE A 60 1.26 1.26 2.53
CA PHE A 60 1.18 1.58 1.12
C PHE A 60 0.00 0.87 0.48
N ASP A 61 -0.59 1.57 -0.47
CA ASP A 61 -1.63 1.05 -1.32
C ASP A 61 -1.19 1.13 -2.79
N TRP A 62 -0.93 -0.03 -3.38
CA TRP A 62 -0.49 -0.15 -4.76
C TRP A 62 -1.67 -0.41 -5.68
N ASP A 63 -1.76 0.35 -6.77
CA ASP A 63 -2.77 0.21 -7.82
C ASP A 63 -2.12 -0.26 -9.13
N SER A 64 -2.47 -1.47 -9.55
CA SER A 64 -1.92 -2.10 -10.75
C SER A 64 -2.49 -1.53 -12.05
N MET A 65 -3.57 -0.74 -12.01
CA MET A 65 -4.14 -0.14 -13.22
C MET A 65 -3.40 1.13 -13.64
N SER A 66 -2.88 1.86 -12.66
CA SER A 66 -2.19 3.13 -12.87
C SER A 66 -0.68 3.03 -12.62
N ASP A 67 -0.19 1.88 -12.14
CA ASP A 67 1.20 1.66 -11.75
C ASP A 67 1.71 2.74 -10.78
N VAL A 68 0.84 3.10 -9.83
CA VAL A 68 1.15 4.06 -8.78
C VAL A 68 1.07 3.42 -7.40
N LEU A 69 1.82 4.00 -6.47
CA LEU A 69 1.87 3.60 -5.08
C LEU A 69 1.48 4.80 -4.20
N TRP A 70 0.48 4.60 -3.37
CA TRP A 70 -0.05 5.61 -2.45
C TRP A 70 0.49 5.38 -1.04
N PRO A 71 1.35 6.27 -0.51
CA PRO A 71 1.74 6.27 0.89
C PRO A 71 0.55 6.72 1.75
N LEU A 72 0.01 5.83 2.57
CA LEU A 72 -1.17 6.12 3.41
C LEU A 72 -0.79 6.57 4.83
N GLY A 73 0.50 6.60 5.15
CA GLY A 73 1.05 7.02 6.45
C GLY A 73 1.55 5.84 7.28
N ASP A 74 1.87 6.08 8.55
CA ASP A 74 2.41 5.05 9.44
C ASP A 74 1.31 4.31 10.19
N TYR A 75 1.38 2.98 10.23
CA TYR A 75 0.48 2.13 11.04
C TYR A 75 0.40 2.53 12.51
N TRP A 76 1.53 2.93 13.08
CA TRP A 76 1.62 3.36 14.48
C TRP A 76 0.92 4.71 14.69
N ASN A 77 1.07 5.63 13.74
CA ASN A 77 0.46 6.96 13.78
C ASN A 77 -0.99 6.97 13.31
N LEU A 78 -1.41 5.97 12.53
CA LEU A 78 -2.80 5.75 12.15
C LEU A 78 -3.69 5.61 13.39
N THR A 79 -3.19 5.18 14.55
CA THR A 79 -4.02 5.18 15.78
C THR A 79 -4.33 6.59 16.34
N THR A 80 -3.61 7.61 15.88
CA THR A 80 -3.87 9.02 16.18
C THR A 80 -4.61 9.64 14.99
N LYS A 81 -5.72 10.36 15.23
CA LYS A 81 -6.67 10.87 14.22
C LYS A 81 -6.08 11.87 13.19
N GLU A 82 -4.78 11.96 13.02
CA GLU A 82 -4.08 12.92 12.17
C GLU A 82 -3.50 12.30 10.89
N SER A 83 -3.90 11.10 10.49
CA SER A 83 -3.47 10.52 9.22
C SER A 83 -4.15 11.22 8.04
N ARG A 84 -3.64 12.36 7.64
CA ARG A 84 -3.84 12.84 6.27
C ARG A 84 -3.17 11.81 5.37
N THR A 85 -3.95 11.19 4.48
CA THR A 85 -3.40 10.53 3.30
C THR A 85 -2.40 11.49 2.68
N SER A 86 -1.16 11.04 2.48
CA SER A 86 -0.18 11.84 1.77
C SER A 86 -0.79 12.26 0.44
N SER A 87 -0.78 13.56 0.12
CA SER A 87 -1.11 14.02 -1.23
C SER A 87 -0.03 13.60 -2.23
N ILE A 88 1.12 13.14 -1.74
CA ILE A 88 2.23 12.69 -2.58
C ILE A 88 2.00 11.23 -2.96
N VAL A 89 1.97 10.99 -4.27
CA VAL A 89 1.88 9.69 -4.93
C VAL A 89 3.23 9.33 -5.51
N TRP A 90 3.56 8.05 -5.54
CA TRP A 90 4.76 7.54 -6.20
C TRP A 90 4.38 6.86 -7.50
N GLY A 91 4.91 7.36 -8.62
CA GLY A 91 4.81 6.73 -9.94
C GLY A 91 6.11 6.05 -10.34
N LEU A 92 6.02 5.12 -11.28
CA LEU A 92 7.16 4.46 -11.88
C LEU A 92 7.28 4.84 -13.36
N GLU A 93 8.39 5.48 -13.72
CA GLU A 93 8.71 5.81 -15.11
C GLU A 93 9.25 4.59 -15.88
N PHE A 94 9.24 4.66 -17.22
CA PHE A 94 9.70 3.57 -18.08
C PHE A 94 11.14 3.12 -17.84
N ASP A 95 12.00 4.01 -17.34
CA ASP A 95 13.40 3.71 -17.01
C ASP A 95 13.60 3.15 -15.59
N GLY A 96 12.51 2.96 -14.85
CA GLY A 96 12.52 2.50 -13.46
C GLY A 96 12.75 3.61 -12.44
N THR A 97 12.78 4.88 -12.86
CA THR A 97 12.83 6.02 -11.93
C THR A 97 11.50 6.13 -11.18
N ILE A 98 11.58 6.25 -9.85
CA ILE A 98 10.44 6.54 -9.00
C ILE A 98 10.29 8.06 -8.92
N VAL A 99 9.10 8.56 -9.27
CA VAL A 99 8.77 9.99 -9.24
C VAL A 99 7.70 10.27 -8.21
N GLU A 100 7.84 11.38 -7.50
CA GLU A 100 6.86 11.88 -6.55
C GLU A 100 6.04 12.99 -7.20
N PHE A 101 4.71 12.94 -7.08
CA PHE A 101 3.85 14.01 -7.54
C PHE A 101 2.66 14.19 -6.61
N GLU A 102 2.14 15.42 -6.54
CA GLU A 102 0.92 15.71 -5.79
C GLU A 102 -0.29 15.23 -6.58
N ASP A 103 -1.19 14.49 -5.92
CA ASP A 103 -2.52 14.18 -6.44
C ASP A 103 -3.29 15.48 -6.60
N GLY A 104 -3.60 15.85 -7.83
CA GLY A 104 -4.18 17.15 -8.20
C GLY A 104 -5.68 17.29 -7.90
N MET A 105 -6.16 16.74 -6.78
CA MET A 105 -7.55 16.92 -6.32
C MET A 105 -7.76 18.22 -5.54
#